data_AF-A0A966WBA3-F1
#
_entry.id   AF-A0A966WBA3-F1
#
_cell.length_a   1.000
_cell.length_b   1.000
_cell.length_c   1.000
_cell.angle_alpha   90.00
_cell.angle_beta   90.00
_cell.angle_gamma   90.00
#
_symmetry.space_group_name_H-M   'P 1'
#
loop_
_entity.id
_entity.type
_entity.pdbx_description
1 polymer ?
#
loop_
_entity_poly.entity_id
_entity_poly.type
_entity_poly.pdbx_seq_one_letter_code
_entity_poly.pdbx_strand_id
1 'polypeptide(L)'
;MTALKAPSSTGRFGEFGGRFVPETLVPACQELEAAFTEAWGDQVFRDELRRLFAEYAGRPSMLTECHNLSRELGVRLILKREDLN
;
A
#
# COMPACT_ATOMS: atom_id res chain seq x y z
N MET A 1 -9.55 6.82 -12.21
CA MET A 1 -8.36 6.50 -11.41
C MET A 1 -7.35 5.86 -12.35
N THR A 2 -6.23 6.54 -12.63
CA THR A 2 -5.16 5.94 -13.43
C THR A 2 -4.46 4.91 -12.55
N ALA A 3 -4.49 3.64 -12.93
CA ALA A 3 -3.70 2.63 -12.24
C ALA A 3 -2.23 3.05 -12.28
N LEU A 4 -1.54 3.01 -11.13
CA LEU A 4 -0.09 3.21 -11.09
C LEU A 4 0.54 2.17 -12.03
N LYS A 5 1.40 2.63 -12.94
CA LYS A 5 2.13 1.72 -13.84
C LYS A 5 3.02 0.82 -12.97
N ALA A 6 3.00 -0.47 -13.23
CA ALA A 6 3.90 -1.41 -12.56
C ALA A 6 5.37 -0.95 -12.74
N PRO A 7 6.26 -1.22 -11.77
CA PRO A 7 7.68 -0.99 -11.96
C PRO A 7 8.18 -1.81 -13.15
N SER A 8 9.33 -1.41 -13.71
CA SER A 8 10.04 -2.25 -14.67
C SER A 8 10.44 -3.60 -14.05
N SER A 9 10.86 -4.56 -14.87
CA SER A 9 11.35 -5.87 -14.41
C SER A 9 12.56 -5.81 -13.47
N THR A 10 13.22 -4.65 -13.38
CA THR A 10 14.32 -4.41 -12.43
C THR A 10 13.85 -3.76 -11.13
N GLY A 11 12.54 -3.61 -10.92
CA GLY A 11 11.95 -2.96 -9.75
C GLY A 11 12.00 -1.43 -9.79
N ARG A 12 12.26 -0.81 -10.95
CA ARG A 12 12.38 0.66 -11.08
C ARG A 12 11.12 1.35 -11.58
N PHE A 13 10.84 2.52 -11.01
CA PHE A 13 9.89 3.52 -11.50
C PHE A 13 10.66 4.70 -12.11
N GLY A 14 10.86 4.66 -13.43
CA GLY A 14 11.77 5.58 -14.10
C GLY A 14 13.21 5.33 -13.64
N GLU A 15 13.90 6.38 -13.18
CA GLU A 15 15.27 6.28 -12.66
C GLU A 15 15.36 5.79 -11.21
N PHE A 16 14.23 5.77 -10.48
CA PHE A 16 14.20 5.49 -9.04
C PHE A 16 13.79 4.05 -8.73
N GLY A 17 14.20 3.55 -7.55
CA GLY A 17 13.90 2.19 -7.08
C GLY A 17 14.93 1.15 -7.53
N GLY A 18 14.48 -0.08 -7.72
CA GLY A 18 15.34 -1.23 -7.96
C GLY A 18 15.86 -1.88 -6.68
N ARG A 19 16.81 -2.80 -6.82
CA ARG A 19 17.30 -3.66 -5.74
C ARG A 19 18.79 -3.46 -5.51
N PHE A 20 19.13 -2.54 -4.62
CA PHE A 20 20.50 -2.24 -4.21
C PHE A 20 20.81 -2.91 -2.86
N VAL A 21 21.01 -4.22 -2.89
CA VAL A 21 21.28 -5.05 -1.71
C VAL A 21 22.54 -5.89 -1.96
N PRO A 22 23.22 -6.39 -0.90
CA PRO A 22 24.29 -7.38 -1.06
C PRO A 22 23.86 -8.57 -1.92
N GLU A 23 24.81 -9.13 -2.69
CA GLU A 23 24.56 -10.28 -3.58
C GLU A 23 23.92 -11.46 -2.84
N THR A 24 24.33 -11.67 -1.58
CA THR A 24 23.80 -12.73 -0.71
C THR A 24 22.30 -12.60 -0.40
N LEU A 25 21.71 -11.40 -0.54
CA LEU A 25 20.28 -11.17 -0.33
C LEU A 25 19.46 -11.22 -1.63
N VAL A 26 20.10 -11.23 -2.79
CA VAL A 26 19.40 -11.25 -4.09
C VAL A 26 18.44 -12.45 -4.21
N PRO A 27 18.84 -13.69 -3.84
CA PRO A 27 17.94 -14.85 -3.94
C PRO A 27 16.69 -14.71 -3.07
N ALA A 28 16.84 -14.26 -1.82
CA ALA A 28 15.72 -14.07 -0.91
C ALA A 28 14.72 -13.01 -1.41
N CYS A 29 15.22 -11.93 -2.03
CA CYS A 29 14.34 -10.93 -2.64
C CYS A 29 13.61 -11.47 -3.88
N GLN A 30 14.22 -12.35 -4.68
CA GLN A 30 13.57 -12.98 -5.83
C GLN A 30 12.48 -13.96 -5.39
N GLU A 31 12.76 -14.75 -4.37
CA GLU A 31 11.79 -15.68 -3.77
C GLU A 31 10.56 -14.92 -3.24
N LEU A 32 10.78 -13.83 -2.49
CA LEU A 32 9.71 -12.99 -1.97
C LEU A 32 8.85 -12.38 -3.08
N GLU A 33 9.46 -11.91 -4.17
CA GLU A 33 8.74 -11.35 -5.32
C GLU A 33 7.88 -12.39 -6.03
N ALA A 34 8.40 -13.61 -6.21
CA ALA A 34 7.65 -14.71 -6.78
C ALA A 34 6.45 -15.09 -5.89
N ALA A 35 6.70 -15.28 -4.59
CA ALA A 35 5.67 -15.63 -3.61
C ALA A 35 4.58 -14.55 -3.52
N PHE A 36 4.96 -13.26 -3.55
CA PHE A 36 3.99 -12.16 -3.59
C PHE A 36 3.12 -12.23 -4.84
N THR A 37 3.72 -12.46 -6.01
CA THR A 37 3.00 -12.51 -7.28
C THR A 37 1.99 -13.65 -7.29
N GLU A 38 2.38 -14.82 -6.78
CA GLU A 38 1.50 -15.98 -6.62
C GLU A 38 0.35 -15.68 -5.64
N ALA A 39 0.67 -15.21 -4.44
CA ALA A 39 -0.32 -14.90 -3.40
C ALA A 39 -1.29 -13.78 -3.83
N TRP A 40 -0.82 -12.76 -4.55
CA TRP A 40 -1.67 -11.68 -5.03
C TRP A 40 -2.59 -12.12 -6.18
N GLY A 41 -2.15 -13.09 -6.98
CA GLY A 41 -2.98 -13.75 -7.99
C GLY A 41 -4.08 -14.62 -7.39
N ASP A 42 -3.86 -15.17 -6.19
CA ASP A 42 -4.83 -16.01 -5.50
C ASP A 42 -6.00 -15.19 -4.92
N GLN A 43 -7.21 -15.65 -5.23
CA GLN A 43 -8.44 -15.05 -4.73
C GLN A 43 -8.65 -15.34 -3.23
N VAL A 44 -8.28 -16.53 -2.76
CA VAL A 44 -8.45 -16.96 -1.37
C VAL A 44 -7.58 -16.08 -0.46
N PHE A 45 -6.30 -15.89 -0.81
CA PHE A 45 -5.42 -14.97 -0.10
C PHE A 45 -5.99 -13.54 -0.01
N ARG A 46 -6.49 -13.00 -1.13
CA ARG A 46 -7.06 -11.64 -1.17
C ARG A 46 -8.37 -11.51 -0.39
N ASP A 47 -9.18 -12.56 -0.33
CA ASP A 47 -10.41 -12.59 0.48
C ASP A 47 -10.08 -12.61 1.97
N GLU A 48 -9.13 -13.44 2.39
CA GLU A 48 -8.68 -13.50 3.78
C GLU A 48 -8.03 -12.19 4.23
N LEU A 49 -7.17 -11.59 3.40
CA LEU A 49 -6.57 -10.29 3.69
C LEU A 49 -7.65 -9.20 3.85
N ARG A 50 -8.68 -9.21 3.00
CA ARG A 50 -9.81 -8.27 3.11
C ARG A 50 -10.62 -8.48 4.38
N ARG A 51 -10.84 -9.74 4.78
CA ARG A 51 -11.50 -10.08 6.04
C ARG A 51 -10.69 -9.56 7.23
N LEU A 52 -9.38 -9.81 7.27
CA LEU A 52 -8.50 -9.30 8.33
C LEU A 52 -8.46 -7.78 8.38
N PHE A 53 -8.47 -7.10 7.23
CA PHE A 53 -8.58 -5.65 7.20
C PHE A 53 -9.86 -5.15 7.86
N ALA A 54 -11.00 -5.80 7.64
CA ALA A 54 -12.27 -5.39 8.20
C ALA A 54 -12.45 -5.77 9.67
N GLU A 55 -12.13 -7.01 10.02
CA GLU A 55 -12.46 -7.60 11.32
C GLU A 55 -11.38 -7.39 12.38
N TYR A 56 -10.13 -7.22 11.96
CA TYR A 56 -8.99 -7.08 12.88
C TYR A 56 -8.39 -5.67 12.82
N ALA A 57 -8.02 -5.18 11.63
CA ALA A 57 -7.34 -3.89 11.48
C ALA A 57 -8.30 -2.68 11.45
N GLY A 58 -9.62 -2.87 11.59
CA GLY A 58 -10.59 -1.78 11.66
C GLY A 58 -10.79 -0.96 10.38
N ARG A 59 -10.43 -1.49 9.21
CA ARG A 59 -10.55 -0.80 7.92
C ARG A 59 -11.96 -0.98 7.30
N PRO A 60 -12.44 -0.02 6.49
CA PRO A 60 -11.78 1.21 6.08
C PRO A 60 -11.72 2.24 7.22
N SER A 61 -10.57 2.90 7.35
CA SER A 61 -10.43 4.02 8.27
C SER A 61 -11.36 5.18 7.89
N MET A 62 -11.85 5.89 8.90
CA MET A 62 -12.77 7.01 8.73
C MET A 62 -12.12 8.20 8.01
N LEU A 63 -12.97 9.03 7.39
CA LEU A 63 -12.60 10.36 6.91
C LEU A 63 -13.22 11.39 7.86
N THR A 64 -12.40 12.24 8.47
CA THR A 64 -12.89 13.29 9.38
C THR A 64 -12.68 14.66 8.76
N GLU A 65 -13.75 15.42 8.55
CA GLU A 65 -13.65 16.81 8.10
C GLU A 65 -13.33 17.74 9.28
N CYS A 66 -12.28 18.56 9.14
CA CYS A 66 -11.76 19.38 10.23
C CYS A 66 -12.33 20.80 10.20
N HIS A 67 -13.62 20.97 10.50
CA HIS A 67 -14.32 22.26 10.31
C HIS A 67 -13.62 23.49 10.91
N ASN A 68 -13.04 23.39 12.11
CA ASN A 68 -12.34 24.52 12.74
C ASN A 68 -11.09 24.92 11.96
N LEU A 69 -10.24 23.94 11.66
CA LEU A 69 -8.99 24.16 10.93
C LEU A 69 -9.25 24.52 9.46
N SER A 70 -10.30 23.97 8.86
CA SER A 70 -10.76 24.37 7.52
C SER A 70 -11.12 25.85 7.44
N ARG A 71 -11.80 26.39 8.46
CA ARG A 71 -12.12 27.82 8.54
C ARG A 71 -10.88 28.68 8.72
N GLU A 72 -9.94 28.23 9.54
CA GLU A 72 -8.68 28.95 9.79
C GLU A 72 -7.78 28.99 8.53
N LEU A 73 -7.67 27.88 7.81
CA LEU A 73 -6.81 27.77 6.62
C LEU A 73 -7.47 28.26 5.33
N GLY A 74 -8.79 28.47 5.33
CA GLY A 74 -9.55 28.82 4.12
C GLY A 74 -9.64 27.70 3.08
N VAL A 75 -9.41 26.45 3.47
CA VAL A 75 -9.47 25.26 2.59
C VAL A 75 -10.32 24.16 3.23
N ARG A 76 -10.92 23.28 2.41
CA ARG A 76 -11.59 22.09 2.94
C ARG A 76 -10.56 21.04 3.33
N LEU A 77 -10.32 20.90 4.63
CA LEU A 77 -9.40 19.92 5.18
C LEU A 77 -10.14 18.66 5.67
N ILE A 78 -9.68 17.50 5.21
CA ILE A 78 -10.18 16.18 5.60
C ILE A 78 -9.00 15.30 5.98
N LEU A 79 -9.08 14.62 7.12
CA LEU A 79 -8.07 13.66 7.56
C LEU A 79 -8.49 12.23 7.22
N LYS A 80 -7.59 11.48 6.60
CA LYS A 80 -7.67 10.01 6.50
C LYS A 80 -7.16 9.40 7.80
N ARG A 81 -8.05 8.82 8.59
CA ARG A 81 -7.80 8.41 9.97
C ARG A 81 -7.07 7.08 10.09
N GLU A 82 -5.92 6.92 9.42
CA GLU A 82 -5.08 5.72 9.58
C GLU A 82 -4.53 5.56 11.00
N ASP A 83 -4.59 6.62 11.84
CA ASP A 83 -4.29 6.58 13.28
C ASP A 83 -5.25 5.70 14.10
N LEU A 84 -6.37 5.28 13.50
CA LEU A 84 -7.37 4.42 14.13
C LEU A 84 -7.25 2.93 13.77
N ASN A 85 -6.28 2.56 12.92
CA ASN A 85 -6.02 1.18 12.52
C ASN A 85 -5.07 0.46 13.49
#